data_AF-A0A7X8I0P9-F1
#
_entry.id   AF-A0A7X8I0P9-F1
#
_cell.length_a   1.000
_cell.length_b   1.000
_cell.length_c   1.000
_cell.angle_alpha   90.00
_cell.angle_beta   90.00
_cell.angle_gamma   90.00
#
_symmetry.space_group_name_H-M   'P 1'
#
loop_
_entity.id
_entity.type
_entity.pdbx_description
1 polymer ?
#
loop_
_entity_poly.entity_id
_entity_poly.type
_entity_poly.pdbx_seq_one_letter_code
_entity_poly.pdbx_strand_id
1 'polypeptide(L)'
;MKKQIFVKQTPLNKFHNIILIVTIFLSILYSIGEAYYSFEFAEMFSWKNRGYELTELAFISFSLLHILSTIIFLILFGILVIKAIRKNLFNQNSMKSLLWMGHLKLISFIALLSRSIIMRISGNWDFIMYIPSNTIISLIALFGEVNLIYFISRLFIEAVDYKEENDLTV
;
A
#
# COMPACT_ATOMS: atom_id res chain seq x y z
N MET A 1 33.05 14.64 30.43
CA MET A 1 32.61 15.45 29.27
C MET A 1 32.22 14.51 28.13
N LYS A 2 30.95 14.49 27.70
CA LYS A 2 30.50 13.69 26.54
C LYS A 2 30.91 14.41 25.25
N LYS A 3 31.74 13.79 24.41
CA LYS A 3 32.05 14.27 23.06
C LYS A 3 30.78 14.14 22.21
N GLN A 4 30.22 15.25 21.77
CA GLN A 4 29.22 15.26 20.71
C GLN A 4 29.93 14.99 19.39
N ILE A 5 29.74 13.79 18.84
CA ILE A 5 30.18 13.46 17.48
C ILE A 5 29.15 14.09 16.53
N PHE A 6 29.48 15.23 15.95
CA PHE A 6 28.71 15.79 14.84
C PHE A 6 28.98 14.90 13.61
N VAL A 7 28.07 13.97 13.33
CA VAL A 7 28.08 13.23 12.07
C VAL A 7 27.75 14.21 10.95
N LYS A 8 28.78 14.65 10.24
CA LYS A 8 28.66 15.50 9.06
C LYS A 8 27.90 14.69 7.99
N GLN A 9 26.69 15.13 7.61
CA GLN A 9 25.93 14.47 6.56
C GLN A 9 26.76 14.45 5.27
N THR A 10 27.19 13.26 4.84
CA THR A 10 27.92 13.07 3.58
C THR A 10 27.00 13.39 2.40
N PRO A 11 27.52 13.88 1.26
CA PRO A 11 26.72 14.20 0.08
C PRO A 11 25.94 12.98 -0.46
N LEU A 12 26.44 11.77 -0.19
CA LEU A 12 25.74 10.51 -0.42
C LEU A 12 24.36 10.49 0.25
N ASN A 13 24.25 10.98 1.49
CA ASN A 13 22.97 11.04 2.22
C ASN A 13 21.98 12.02 1.59
N LYS A 14 22.44 13.12 0.96
CA LYS A 14 21.53 14.08 0.30
C LYS A 14 20.91 13.48 -0.96
N PHE A 15 21.70 12.79 -1.79
CA PHE A 15 21.22 12.15 -3.01
C PHE A 15 20.27 10.99 -2.71
N HIS A 16 20.60 10.12 -1.74
CA HIS A 16 19.72 9.04 -1.29
C HIS A 16 18.39 9.58 -0.74
N ASN A 17 18.43 10.68 0.01
CA ASN A 17 17.21 11.33 0.51
C ASN A 17 16.35 11.90 -0.63
N ILE A 18 16.97 12.46 -1.68
CA ILE A 18 16.24 12.92 -2.87
C ILE A 18 15.58 11.74 -3.59
N ILE A 19 16.31 10.64 -3.84
CA ILE A 19 15.75 9.43 -4.43
C ILE A 19 14.58 8.93 -3.57
N LEU A 20 14.74 8.85 -2.26
CA LEU A 20 13.70 8.39 -1.35
C LEU A 20 12.44 9.27 -1.45
N ILE A 21 12.60 10.60 -1.44
CA ILE A 21 11.48 11.53 -1.58
C ILE A 21 10.77 11.35 -2.94
N VAL A 22 11.54 11.21 -4.01
CA VAL A 22 10.98 10.97 -5.35
C VAL A 22 10.22 9.65 -5.40
N THR A 23 10.77 8.57 -4.84
CA THR A 23 10.11 7.26 -4.78
C THR A 23 8.83 7.33 -3.95
N ILE A 24 8.86 7.99 -2.78
CA ILE A 24 7.68 8.22 -1.94
C ILE A 24 6.60 8.98 -2.72
N PHE A 25 6.98 10.05 -3.41
CA PHE A 25 6.06 10.85 -4.21
C PHE A 25 5.44 10.04 -5.34
N LEU A 26 6.23 9.25 -6.06
CA LEU A 26 5.74 8.36 -7.12
C LEU A 26 4.81 7.28 -6.56
N SER A 27 5.09 6.70 -5.39
CA SER A 27 4.22 5.71 -4.75
C SER A 27 2.87 6.32 -4.32
N ILE A 28 2.86 7.58 -3.86
CA ILE A 28 1.62 8.31 -3.55
C ILE A 28 0.82 8.54 -4.83
N LEU A 29 1.46 9.04 -5.90
CA LEU A 29 0.80 9.25 -7.18
C LEU A 29 0.21 7.97 -7.76
N TYR A 30 0.97 6.87 -7.70
CA TYR A 30 0.50 5.54 -8.12
C TYR A 30 -0.74 5.11 -7.33
N SER A 31 -0.70 5.21 -6.00
CA SER A 31 -1.82 4.81 -5.14
C SER A 31 -3.07 5.67 -5.37
N ILE A 32 -2.90 6.97 -5.62
CA ILE A 32 -4.01 7.87 -5.99
C ILE A 32 -4.57 7.48 -7.36
N GLY A 33 -3.71 7.19 -8.34
CA GLY A 33 -4.10 6.73 -9.67
C GLY A 33 -4.91 5.42 -9.61
N GLU A 34 -4.48 4.45 -8.80
CA GLU A 34 -5.22 3.19 -8.61
C GLU A 34 -6.59 3.40 -7.95
N ALA A 35 -6.69 4.30 -6.97
CA ALA A 35 -7.94 4.64 -6.32
C ALA A 35 -8.91 5.32 -7.30
N TYR A 36 -8.43 6.29 -8.07
CA TYR A 36 -9.20 6.98 -9.10
C TYR A 36 -9.68 6.00 -10.18
N TYR A 37 -8.78 5.17 -10.71
CA TYR A 37 -9.13 4.16 -11.70
C TYR A 37 -10.19 3.20 -11.15
N SER A 38 -10.08 2.78 -9.89
CA SER A 38 -11.07 1.92 -9.25
C SER A 38 -12.44 2.58 -9.10
N PHE A 39 -12.49 3.90 -8.91
CA PHE A 39 -13.72 4.67 -8.85
C PHE A 39 -14.40 4.76 -10.22
N GLU A 40 -13.68 5.22 -11.25
CA GLU A 40 -14.22 5.28 -12.62
C GLU A 40 -14.71 3.91 -13.09
N PHE A 41 -14.01 2.87 -12.67
CA PHE A 41 -14.34 1.50 -13.03
C PHE A 41 -15.63 1.00 -12.35
N ALA A 42 -15.82 1.34 -11.07
CA ALA A 42 -17.07 1.09 -10.35
C ALA A 42 -18.26 1.79 -11.03
N GLU A 43 -18.08 3.05 -11.41
CA GLU A 43 -19.10 3.82 -12.10
C GLU A 43 -19.45 3.20 -13.46
N MET A 44 -18.46 2.94 -14.31
CA MET A 44 -18.69 2.36 -15.64
C MET A 44 -19.35 0.97 -15.57
N PHE A 45 -18.97 0.16 -14.56
CA PHE A 45 -19.58 -1.16 -14.36
C PHE A 45 -21.05 -1.05 -13.94
N SER A 46 -21.39 -0.14 -13.03
CA SER A 46 -22.76 0.12 -12.59
C SER A 46 -23.65 0.53 -13.76
N TRP A 47 -23.19 1.45 -14.60
CA TRP A 47 -23.95 1.92 -15.75
C TRP A 47 -24.27 0.81 -16.77
N LYS A 48 -23.33 -0.11 -17.02
CA LYS A 48 -23.55 -1.20 -18.00
C LYS A 48 -24.34 -2.38 -17.44
N ASN A 49 -24.41 -2.55 -16.12
CA ASN A 49 -25.04 -3.71 -15.48
C ASN A 49 -26.36 -3.41 -14.78
N ARG A 50 -27.00 -2.28 -15.09
CA ARG A 50 -28.34 -1.95 -14.58
C ARG A 50 -29.30 -3.11 -14.85
N GLY A 51 -29.67 -3.84 -13.80
CA GLY A 51 -30.50 -5.04 -13.85
C GLY A 51 -29.90 -6.28 -13.18
N TYR A 52 -28.59 -6.29 -12.87
CA TYR A 52 -27.92 -7.34 -12.10
C TYR A 52 -27.60 -6.88 -10.67
N GLU A 53 -28.64 -6.58 -9.90
CA GLU A 53 -28.54 -5.85 -8.62
C GLU A 53 -27.52 -6.44 -7.64
N LEU A 54 -27.48 -7.77 -7.47
CA LEU A 54 -26.55 -8.41 -6.53
C LEU A 54 -25.10 -8.40 -7.01
N THR A 55 -24.86 -8.61 -8.30
CA THR A 55 -23.52 -8.60 -8.89
C THR A 55 -22.95 -7.19 -8.92
N GLU A 56 -23.80 -6.21 -9.25
CA GLU A 56 -23.48 -4.79 -9.22
C GLU A 56 -23.13 -4.32 -7.80
N LEU A 57 -23.97 -4.65 -6.81
CA LEU A 57 -23.72 -4.30 -5.41
C LEU A 57 -22.41 -4.91 -4.90
N ALA A 58 -22.16 -6.19 -5.19
CA ALA A 58 -20.91 -6.85 -4.82
C ALA A 58 -19.70 -6.17 -5.46
N PHE A 59 -19.77 -5.86 -6.75
CA PHE A 59 -18.69 -5.19 -7.48
C PHE A 59 -18.35 -3.80 -6.92
N ILE A 60 -19.38 -3.00 -6.65
CA ILE A 60 -19.23 -1.67 -6.05
C ILE A 60 -18.65 -1.80 -4.63
N SER A 61 -19.12 -2.76 -3.84
CA SER A 61 -18.65 -2.98 -2.46
C SER A 61 -17.15 -3.30 -2.42
N PHE A 62 -16.68 -4.20 -3.28
CA PHE A 62 -15.24 -4.52 -3.36
C PHE A 62 -14.42 -3.35 -3.92
N SER A 63 -14.97 -2.56 -4.84
CA SER A 63 -14.30 -1.35 -5.33
C SER A 63 -14.14 -0.30 -4.24
N LEU A 64 -15.18 -0.08 -3.43
CA LEU A 64 -15.13 0.81 -2.27
C LEU A 64 -14.15 0.30 -1.22
N LEU A 65 -14.16 -1.00 -0.93
CA LEU A 65 -13.21 -1.60 0.01
C LEU A 65 -11.76 -1.34 -0.41
N HIS A 66 -11.44 -1.53 -1.70
CA HIS A 66 -10.13 -1.26 -2.28
C HIS A 66 -9.72 0.23 -2.15
N ILE A 67 -10.65 1.15 -2.44
CA ILE A 67 -10.40 2.60 -2.33
C ILE A 67 -10.16 2.98 -0.87
N LEU A 68 -11.02 2.54 0.05
CA LEU A 68 -10.91 2.85 1.47
C LEU A 68 -9.62 2.30 2.08
N SER A 69 -9.26 1.06 1.78
CA SER A 69 -8.00 0.48 2.27
C SER A 69 -6.78 1.23 1.74
N THR A 70 -6.81 1.68 0.48
CA THR A 70 -5.75 2.50 -0.12
C THR A 70 -5.63 3.88 0.55
N ILE A 71 -6.75 4.55 0.82
CA ILE A 71 -6.77 5.84 1.53
C ILE A 71 -6.20 5.69 2.94
N ILE A 72 -6.67 4.70 3.70
CA ILE A 72 -6.19 4.45 5.07
C ILE A 72 -4.69 4.10 5.05
N PHE A 73 -4.24 3.31 4.07
CA PHE A 73 -2.82 3.02 3.87
C PHE A 73 -2.00 4.30 3.68
N LEU A 74 -2.44 5.22 2.82
CA LEU A 74 -1.76 6.49 2.57
C LEU A 74 -1.69 7.38 3.83
N ILE A 75 -2.75 7.39 4.63
CA ILE A 75 -2.77 8.12 5.92
C ILE A 75 -1.73 7.53 6.88
N LEU A 76 -1.72 6.21 7.06
CA LEU A 76 -0.74 5.54 7.94
C LEU A 76 0.70 5.73 7.45
N PHE A 77 0.91 5.65 6.14
CA PHE A 77 2.19 5.91 5.52
C PHE A 77 2.68 7.33 5.79
N GLY A 78 1.83 8.34 5.58
CA GLY A 78 2.16 9.73 5.88
C GLY A 78 2.51 9.95 7.36
N ILE A 79 1.76 9.34 8.28
CA ILE A 79 2.05 9.38 9.72
C ILE A 79 3.42 8.75 10.02
N LEU A 80 3.75 7.61 9.40
CA LEU A 80 5.04 6.95 9.57
C LEU A 80 6.20 7.78 9.01
N VAL A 81 6.05 8.41 7.85
CA VAL A 81 7.06 9.32 7.27
C VAL A 81 7.32 10.51 8.21
N ILE A 82 6.26 11.14 8.73
CA ILE A 82 6.41 12.27 9.68
C ILE A 82 7.11 11.81 10.97
N LYS A 83 6.75 10.63 11.49
CA LYS A 83 7.41 10.03 12.65
C LYS A 83 8.88 9.76 12.37
N ALA A 84 9.22 9.26 11.19
CA ALA A 84 10.58 8.97 10.76
C ALA A 84 11.49 10.20 10.75
N ILE A 85 10.94 11.33 10.32
CA ILE A 85 11.67 12.60 10.29
C ILE A 85 11.91 13.12 11.71
N ARG A 86 10.97 12.92 12.63
CA ARG A 86 11.00 13.51 13.98
C ARG A 86 11.67 12.64 15.04
N LYS A 87 11.62 11.31 14.91
CA LYS A 87 12.05 10.35 15.94
C LYS A 87 12.56 9.05 15.32
N ASN A 88 13.30 8.27 16.12
CA ASN A 88 13.75 6.93 15.73
C ASN A 88 12.54 6.00 15.47
N LEU A 89 12.46 5.44 14.27
CA LEU A 89 11.42 4.50 13.86
C LEU A 89 11.54 3.12 14.50
N PHE A 90 12.72 2.74 15.01
CA PHE A 90 12.97 1.42 15.59
C PHE A 90 12.37 1.32 17.00
N ASN A 91 11.04 1.21 17.05
CA ASN A 91 10.26 0.91 18.25
C ASN A 91 9.04 0.05 17.87
N GLN A 92 8.51 -0.70 18.85
CA GLN A 92 7.40 -1.63 18.64
C GLN A 92 6.15 -0.98 18.02
N ASN A 93 5.85 0.28 18.35
CA ASN A 93 4.65 0.96 17.84
C ASN A 93 4.75 1.29 16.33
N SER A 94 5.93 1.70 15.88
CA SER A 94 6.19 1.90 14.44
C SER A 94 6.08 0.58 13.68
N MET A 95 6.54 -0.53 14.28
CA MET A 95 6.46 -1.86 13.68
C MET A 95 5.03 -2.38 13.57
N LYS A 96 4.22 -2.19 14.61
CA LYS A 96 2.77 -2.45 14.55
C LYS A 96 2.10 -1.63 13.44
N SER A 97 2.50 -0.36 13.27
CA SER A 97 1.96 0.49 12.20
C SER A 97 2.33 -0.03 10.81
N LEU A 98 3.55 -0.53 10.62
CA LEU A 98 4.02 -1.11 9.36
C LEU A 98 3.29 -2.44 9.03
N LEU A 99 3.04 -3.28 10.04
CA LEU A 99 2.20 -4.47 9.88
C LEU A 99 0.76 -4.10 9.47
N TRP A 100 0.17 -3.09 10.09
CA TRP A 100 -1.16 -2.59 9.70
C TRP A 100 -1.21 -2.12 8.25
N MET A 101 -0.16 -1.47 7.76
CA MET A 101 -0.04 -1.13 6.34
C MET A 101 -0.02 -2.38 5.45
N GLY A 102 0.68 -3.44 5.87
CA GLY A 102 0.66 -4.74 5.18
C GLY A 102 -0.74 -5.35 5.11
N HIS A 103 -1.48 -5.34 6.22
CA HIS A 103 -2.87 -5.82 6.26
C HIS A 103 -3.80 -5.01 5.34
N LEU A 104 -3.66 -3.68 5.30
CA LEU A 104 -4.46 -2.82 4.42
C LEU A 104 -4.18 -3.11 2.94
N LYS A 105 -2.91 -3.35 2.58
CA LYS A 105 -2.55 -3.75 1.22
C LYS A 105 -3.05 -5.16 0.89
N LEU A 106 -3.06 -6.08 1.85
CA LEU A 106 -3.66 -7.40 1.67
C LEU A 106 -5.18 -7.32 1.44
N ILE A 107 -5.88 -6.48 2.21
CA ILE A 107 -7.31 -6.20 2.00
C ILE A 107 -7.54 -5.61 0.60
N SER A 108 -6.69 -4.65 0.19
CA SER A 108 -6.74 -4.05 -1.14
C SER A 108 -6.59 -5.11 -2.23
N PHE A 109 -5.61 -6.00 -2.10
CA PHE A 109 -5.38 -7.11 -3.01
C PHE A 109 -6.58 -8.06 -3.10
N ILE A 110 -7.13 -8.50 -1.95
CA ILE A 110 -8.29 -9.41 -1.91
C ILE A 110 -9.52 -8.75 -2.54
N ALA A 111 -9.73 -7.45 -2.29
CA ALA A 111 -10.83 -6.70 -2.87
C ALA A 111 -10.71 -6.60 -4.40
N LEU A 112 -9.50 -6.26 -4.91
CA LEU A 112 -9.24 -6.21 -6.35
C LEU A 112 -9.39 -7.60 -7.01
N LEU A 113 -8.93 -8.66 -6.35
CA LEU A 113 -9.06 -10.03 -6.83
C LEU A 113 -10.53 -10.45 -6.90
N SER A 114 -11.29 -10.20 -5.83
CA SER A 114 -12.72 -10.52 -5.74
C SER A 114 -13.51 -9.78 -6.82
N ARG A 115 -13.22 -8.49 -7.03
CA ARG A 115 -13.79 -7.69 -8.11
C ARG A 115 -13.51 -8.31 -9.48
N SER A 116 -12.27 -8.75 -9.71
CA SER A 116 -11.85 -9.38 -10.97
C SER A 116 -12.57 -10.71 -11.23
N ILE A 117 -12.79 -11.51 -10.18
CA ILE A 117 -13.55 -12.76 -10.24
C ILE A 117 -15.02 -12.48 -10.57
N ILE A 118 -15.64 -11.48 -9.92
CA ILE A 118 -17.04 -11.11 -10.16
C ILE A 118 -17.27 -10.72 -11.62
N MET A 119 -16.39 -9.89 -12.20
CA MET A 119 -16.48 -9.54 -13.63
C MET A 119 -16.43 -10.76 -14.53
N ARG A 120 -15.58 -11.74 -14.17
CA ARG A 120 -15.40 -12.95 -14.96
C ARG A 120 -16.66 -13.81 -14.94
N ILE A 121 -17.28 -13.94 -13.76
CA ILE A 121 -18.50 -14.72 -13.56
C ILE A 121 -19.71 -14.04 -14.22
N SER A 122 -19.78 -12.70 -14.20
CA SER A 122 -20.92 -11.94 -14.71
C SER A 122 -21.04 -11.91 -16.24
N GLY A 123 -20.20 -12.65 -16.97
CA GLY A 123 -20.30 -12.74 -18.44
C GLY A 123 -19.97 -11.44 -19.18
N ASN A 124 -19.45 -10.41 -18.49
CA ASN A 124 -19.10 -9.11 -19.07
C ASN A 124 -17.77 -9.14 -19.85
N TRP A 125 -17.64 -10.09 -20.77
CA TRP A 125 -16.41 -10.34 -21.54
C TRP A 125 -16.09 -9.23 -22.55
N ASP A 126 -17.09 -8.49 -23.02
CA ASP A 126 -16.89 -7.30 -23.86
C ASP A 126 -16.23 -6.15 -23.06
N PHE A 127 -16.37 -6.18 -21.74
CA PHE A 127 -15.64 -5.33 -20.81
C PHE A 127 -14.22 -5.88 -20.53
N ILE A 128 -14.02 -7.19 -20.59
CA ILE A 128 -12.72 -7.85 -20.42
C ILE A 128 -11.77 -7.53 -21.59
N MET A 129 -12.26 -7.31 -22.81
CA MET A 129 -11.40 -6.84 -23.93
C MET A 129 -10.88 -5.41 -23.73
N TYR A 130 -11.58 -4.57 -22.97
CA TYR A 130 -11.11 -3.22 -22.63
C TYR A 130 -10.22 -3.18 -21.37
N ILE A 131 -10.28 -4.21 -20.50
CA ILE A 131 -9.52 -4.26 -19.23
C ILE A 131 -8.82 -5.62 -18.99
N PRO A 132 -7.87 -6.09 -19.84
CA PRO A 132 -7.13 -7.31 -19.52
C PRO A 132 -5.68 -7.10 -19.04
N SER A 133 -4.98 -6.01 -19.39
CA SER A 133 -3.57 -5.84 -18.97
C SER A 133 -3.41 -5.17 -17.60
N ASN A 134 -4.10 -4.05 -17.36
CA ASN A 134 -3.87 -3.24 -16.16
C ASN A 134 -4.32 -3.92 -14.86
N THR A 135 -5.41 -4.69 -14.87
CA THR A 135 -5.87 -5.37 -13.65
C THR A 135 -4.94 -6.50 -13.22
N ILE A 136 -4.39 -7.27 -14.17
CA ILE A 136 -3.40 -8.31 -13.87
C ILE A 136 -2.10 -7.67 -13.37
N ILE A 137 -1.64 -6.59 -14.01
CA ILE A 137 -0.45 -5.85 -13.58
C ILE A 137 -0.66 -5.29 -12.16
N SER A 138 -1.80 -4.66 -11.87
CA SER A 138 -2.14 -4.18 -10.52
C SER A 138 -2.23 -5.31 -9.50
N LEU A 139 -2.77 -6.48 -9.85
CA LEU A 139 -2.81 -7.63 -8.95
C LEU A 139 -1.40 -8.15 -8.63
N ILE A 140 -0.52 -8.25 -9.63
CA ILE A 140 0.88 -8.65 -9.44
C ILE A 140 1.63 -7.60 -8.61
N ALA A 141 1.43 -6.31 -8.91
CA ALA A 141 2.04 -5.21 -8.18
C ALA A 141 1.61 -5.20 -6.71
N LEU A 142 0.30 -5.25 -6.43
CA LEU A 142 -0.23 -5.30 -5.07
C LEU A 142 0.21 -6.56 -4.33
N PHE A 143 0.23 -7.72 -4.99
CA PHE A 143 0.77 -8.93 -4.37
C PHE A 143 2.25 -8.77 -4.00
N GLY A 144 3.06 -8.20 -4.90
CA GLY A 144 4.45 -7.85 -4.63
C GLY A 144 4.61 -6.88 -3.45
N GLU A 145 3.80 -5.80 -3.43
CA GLU A 145 3.79 -4.82 -2.34
C GLU A 145 3.44 -5.45 -0.99
N VAL A 146 2.40 -6.30 -0.94
CA VAL A 146 1.99 -7.00 0.28
C VAL A 146 3.13 -7.85 0.82
N ASN A 147 3.73 -8.69 -0.03
CA ASN A 147 4.85 -9.54 0.37
C ASN A 147 6.05 -8.72 0.82
N LEU A 148 6.38 -7.64 0.10
CA LEU A 148 7.48 -6.75 0.46
C LEU A 148 7.25 -6.07 1.81
N ILE A 149 6.05 -5.54 2.06
CA ILE A 149 5.73 -4.88 3.33
C ILE A 149 5.76 -5.88 4.48
N TYR A 150 5.22 -7.08 4.31
CA TYR A 150 5.31 -8.12 5.35
C TYR A 150 6.74 -8.56 5.61
N PHE A 151 7.54 -8.76 4.56
CA PHE A 151 8.94 -9.11 4.67
C PHE A 151 9.73 -8.04 5.45
N ILE A 152 9.60 -6.77 5.05
CA ILE A 152 10.23 -5.64 5.75
C ILE A 152 9.71 -5.56 7.19
N SER A 153 8.40 -5.67 7.41
CA SER A 153 7.83 -5.62 8.76
C SER A 153 8.42 -6.68 9.67
N ARG A 154 8.55 -7.92 9.19
CA ARG A 154 9.13 -9.03 9.96
C ARG A 154 10.59 -8.78 10.28
N LEU A 155 11.40 -8.39 9.30
CA LEU A 155 12.81 -8.06 9.51
C LEU A 155 13.00 -6.97 10.57
N PHE A 156 12.20 -5.90 10.51
CA PHE A 156 12.33 -4.81 11.47
C PHE A 156 11.78 -5.17 12.86
N ILE A 157 10.75 -6.01 12.96
CA ILE A 157 10.29 -6.54 14.25
C ILE A 157 11.40 -7.33 14.91
N GLU A 158 11.99 -8.29 14.18
CA GLU A 158 13.11 -9.10 14.71
C GLU A 158 14.31 -8.22 15.10
N ALA A 159 14.62 -7.18 14.31
CA ALA A 159 15.69 -6.24 14.66
C ALA A 159 15.39 -5.41 15.92
N VAL A 160 14.13 -5.01 16.14
CA VAL A 160 13.72 -4.30 17.36
C VAL A 160 13.74 -5.24 18.56
N ASP A 161 13.22 -6.46 18.42
CA ASP A 161 13.19 -7.47 19.48
C ASP A 161 14.62 -7.84 19.91
N TYR A 162 15.52 -8.09 18.95
CA TYR A 162 16.93 -8.37 19.23
C TYR A 162 17.63 -7.21 19.96
N LYS A 163 17.34 -5.98 19.55
CA LYS A 163 17.89 -4.78 20.19
C LYS A 163 17.40 -4.66 21.64
N GLU A 164 16.11 -4.88 21.89
CA GLU A 164 15.51 -4.82 23.23
C GLU A 164 16.01 -5.95 24.14
N GLU A 165 16.22 -7.16 23.58
CA GLU A 165 16.77 -8.31 24.33
C GLU A 165 18.24 -8.12 24.72
N ASN A 166 19.04 -7.45 23.88
CA ASN A 166 20.49 -7.30 24.06
C ASN A 166 20.92 -5.92 24.57
N ASP A 167 19.97 -5.04 24.96
CA ASP A 167 20.21 -3.68 25.43
C ASP A 167 21.10 -2.83 24.47
N LEU A 168 20.99 -3.11 23.17
CA LEU A 168 21.82 -2.48 22.14
C LEU A 168 21.25 -1.12 21.72
N THR A 169 22.13 -0.16 21.41
CA THR A 169 21.75 1.07 20.70
C THR A 169 21.97 0.87 19.20
N VAL A 170 20.92 1.08 18.39
CA VAL A 170 20.97 1.04 16.91
C VAL A 170 21.89 2.12 16.38
#